data_AF-A0A1C0UYT4-F1
#
_entry.id   AF-A0A1C0UYT4-F1
#
_cell.length_a   1.000
_cell.length_b   1.000
_cell.length_c   1.000
_cell.angle_alpha   90.00
_cell.angle_beta   90.00
_cell.angle_gamma   90.00
#
_symmetry.space_group_name_H-M   'P 1'
#
loop_
_entity.id
_entity.type
_entity.pdbx_description
1 polymer ?
#
loop_
_entity_poly.entity_id
_entity_poly.type
_entity_poly.pdbx_seq_one_letter_code
_entity_poly.pdbx_strand_id
1 'polypeptide(L)'
;MIDKEQRALARLLTALKRRLDLQICIFQEIVFEYGTADAITEDDFSQDVVVHDYVFYCFTKACKSLIAVSLLLDNRLPEDAMIILRSVYESYLHIVYILQNPKQIDEFVQKKIGLYTGRFKHPVSKKGNKMSNQVIDSETGEISNYGIGMSTLVYGSKYQFDKEVHTVMFPFLSEHTHPNMIASGNYREDDIYYSYWEASNTLQSTFFAVYLSTLILSEALTFEKLVEAKEIKYQCRQSIKLCKRFVDLVESPDPFDSFPNNVQSRLVELAEHLSKRRYAYLKPYSQRKQVST
;
A
#
# COMPACT_ATOMS: atom_id res chain seq x y z
N MET A 1 34.63 -1.37 -16.03
CA MET A 1 33.65 -0.64 -15.19
C MET A 1 32.30 -1.35 -15.17
N ILE A 2 31.76 -1.75 -16.33
CA ILE A 2 30.48 -2.46 -16.51
C ILE A 2 30.26 -3.63 -15.53
N ASP A 3 31.26 -4.51 -15.38
CA ASP A 3 31.16 -5.69 -14.49
C ASP A 3 31.09 -5.34 -12.97
N LYS A 4 31.66 -4.20 -12.54
CA LYS A 4 31.57 -3.78 -11.13
C LYS A 4 30.18 -3.24 -10.79
N GLU A 5 29.58 -2.51 -11.72
CA GLU A 5 28.25 -1.91 -11.59
C GLU A 5 27.15 -2.98 -11.67
N GLN A 6 27.23 -3.89 -12.65
CA GLN A 6 26.34 -5.05 -12.74
C GLN A 6 26.38 -5.90 -11.46
N ARG A 7 27.58 -6.15 -10.91
CA ARG A 7 27.73 -6.83 -9.61
C ARG A 7 27.12 -6.04 -8.44
N ALA A 8 27.16 -4.71 -8.47
CA ALA A 8 26.54 -3.88 -7.44
C ALA A 8 25.01 -3.94 -7.50
N LEU A 9 24.43 -3.87 -8.70
CA LEU A 9 22.98 -3.98 -8.95
C LEU A 9 22.46 -5.37 -8.56
N ALA A 10 23.16 -6.45 -8.94
CA ALA A 10 22.79 -7.81 -8.54
C ALA A 10 22.81 -8.02 -7.02
N ARG A 11 23.81 -7.47 -6.32
CA ARG A 11 23.87 -7.49 -4.85
C ARG A 11 22.74 -6.70 -4.22
N LEU A 12 22.40 -5.54 -4.79
CA LEU A 12 21.27 -4.74 -4.31
C LEU A 12 19.95 -5.47 -4.50
N LEU A 13 19.70 -6.05 -5.68
CA LEU A 13 18.51 -6.86 -5.95
C LEU A 13 18.39 -8.00 -4.93
N THR A 14 19.48 -8.75 -4.70
CA THR A 14 19.50 -9.84 -3.71
C THR A 14 19.15 -9.34 -2.30
N ALA A 15 19.70 -8.19 -1.91
CA ALA A 15 19.43 -7.60 -0.60
C ALA A 15 17.97 -7.11 -0.46
N LEU A 16 17.40 -6.55 -1.53
CA LEU A 16 16.01 -6.12 -1.56
C LEU A 16 15.05 -7.31 -1.50
N LYS A 17 15.27 -8.38 -2.28
CA LYS A 17 14.46 -9.61 -2.24
C LYS A 17 14.43 -10.21 -0.83
N ARG A 18 15.61 -10.41 -0.23
CA ARG A 18 15.71 -10.89 1.15
C ARG A 18 14.98 -9.99 2.15
N ARG A 19 15.00 -8.67 1.92
CA ARG A 19 14.29 -7.72 2.79
C ARG A 19 12.78 -7.85 2.63
N LEU A 20 12.30 -7.98 1.41
CA LEU A 20 10.88 -8.18 1.11
C LEU A 20 10.35 -9.42 1.83
N ASP A 21 11.07 -10.55 1.75
CA ASP A 21 10.65 -11.79 2.42
C ASP A 21 10.57 -11.64 3.95
N LEU A 22 11.58 -11.00 4.56
CA LEU A 22 11.56 -10.71 6.00
C LEU A 22 10.36 -9.83 6.39
N GLN A 23 10.05 -8.82 5.58
CA GLN A 23 8.92 -7.95 5.83
C GLN A 23 7.60 -8.69 5.67
N ILE A 24 7.46 -9.56 4.67
CA ILE A 24 6.29 -10.41 4.49
C ILE A 24 6.06 -11.29 5.73
N CYS A 25 7.11 -11.90 6.30
CA CYS A 25 6.97 -12.68 7.54
C CYS A 25 6.42 -11.81 8.68
N ILE A 26 6.93 -10.59 8.86
CA ILE A 26 6.45 -9.66 9.90
C ILE A 26 5.00 -9.27 9.65
N PHE A 27 4.61 -9.01 8.39
CA PHE A 27 3.21 -8.79 8.03
C PHE A 27 2.33 -9.97 8.43
N GLN A 28 2.76 -11.20 8.15
CA GLN A 28 2.03 -12.41 8.49
C GLN A 28 1.88 -12.56 10.00
N GLU A 29 2.95 -12.35 10.77
CA GLU A 29 2.93 -12.37 12.23
C GLU A 29 1.94 -11.35 12.79
N ILE A 30 2.00 -10.10 12.32
CA ILE A 30 1.07 -9.04 12.76
C ILE A 30 -0.38 -9.41 12.46
N VAL A 31 -0.66 -9.88 11.24
CA VAL A 31 -2.02 -10.29 10.85
C VAL A 31 -2.48 -11.50 11.67
N PHE A 32 -1.61 -12.47 11.91
CA PHE A 32 -1.98 -13.69 12.62
C PHE A 32 -2.29 -13.43 14.10
N GLU A 33 -1.45 -12.61 14.75
CA GLU A 33 -1.55 -12.30 16.18
C GLU A 33 -2.62 -11.24 16.47
N TYR A 34 -2.73 -10.21 15.61
CA TYR A 34 -3.56 -9.02 15.90
C TYR A 34 -4.71 -8.81 14.91
N GLY A 35 -4.72 -9.49 13.76
CA GLY A 35 -5.77 -9.31 12.75
C GLY A 35 -7.07 -10.01 13.14
N THR A 36 -8.06 -9.20 13.53
CA THR A 36 -9.43 -9.64 13.83
C THR A 36 -10.49 -8.76 13.18
N ALA A 37 -11.71 -9.28 13.10
CA ALA A 37 -12.90 -8.54 12.71
C ALA A 37 -13.75 -8.29 13.95
N ASP A 38 -13.27 -7.40 14.81
CA ASP A 38 -13.80 -7.13 16.14
C ASP A 38 -15.26 -6.70 16.10
N ALA A 39 -15.67 -5.94 15.08
CA ALA A 39 -17.05 -5.49 14.93
C ALA A 39 -18.02 -6.68 14.80
N ILE A 40 -17.58 -7.74 14.14
CA ILE A 40 -18.37 -8.97 13.97
C ILE A 40 -18.31 -9.83 15.23
N THR A 41 -17.13 -9.98 15.83
CA THR A 41 -16.96 -10.90 16.97
C THR A 41 -17.53 -10.35 18.27
N GLU A 42 -17.52 -9.02 18.45
CA GLU A 42 -18.01 -8.35 19.65
C GLU A 42 -19.42 -7.75 19.47
N ASP A 43 -19.99 -7.79 18.26
CA ASP A 43 -21.24 -7.09 17.90
C ASP A 43 -21.19 -5.57 18.22
N ASP A 44 -19.99 -4.97 18.12
CA ASP A 44 -19.72 -3.54 18.36
C ASP A 44 -19.35 -2.84 17.06
N PHE A 45 -20.31 -2.15 16.45
CA PHE A 45 -20.10 -1.37 15.23
C PHE A 45 -19.76 0.10 15.51
N SER A 46 -19.21 0.41 16.69
CA SER A 46 -18.68 1.75 16.97
C SER A 46 -17.53 2.10 16.01
N GLN A 47 -17.41 3.39 15.71
CA GLN A 47 -16.45 3.90 14.73
C GLN A 47 -15.03 3.36 14.94
N ASP A 48 -14.54 3.32 16.18
CA ASP A 48 -13.17 2.92 16.48
C ASP A 48 -12.92 1.43 16.18
N VAL A 49 -13.93 0.58 16.39
CA VAL A 49 -13.87 -0.85 16.10
C VAL A 49 -13.91 -1.10 14.59
N VAL A 50 -14.78 -0.40 13.87
CA VAL A 50 -14.84 -0.51 12.39
C VAL A 50 -13.56 0.03 11.74
N VAL A 51 -12.97 1.10 12.29
CA VAL A 51 -11.67 1.63 11.85
C VAL A 51 -10.58 0.59 12.04
N HIS A 52 -10.53 -0.07 13.21
CA HIS A 52 -9.59 -1.17 13.47
C HIS A 52 -9.72 -2.27 12.41
N ASP A 53 -10.93 -2.80 12.21
CA ASP A 53 -11.20 -3.89 11.28
C ASP A 53 -10.83 -3.51 9.84
N TYR A 54 -11.14 -2.28 9.43
CA TYR A 54 -10.82 -1.80 8.09
C TYR A 54 -9.31 -1.64 7.88
N VAL A 55 -8.59 -1.12 8.88
CA VAL A 55 -7.13 -1.01 8.83
C VAL A 55 -6.49 -2.40 8.74
N PHE A 56 -6.94 -3.37 9.55
CA PHE A 56 -6.45 -4.75 9.47
C PHE A 56 -6.84 -5.45 8.17
N TYR A 57 -8.01 -5.15 7.59
CA TYR A 57 -8.38 -5.61 6.26
C TYR A 57 -7.40 -5.08 5.20
N CYS A 58 -7.10 -3.77 5.19
CA CYS A 58 -6.12 -3.18 4.28
C CYS A 58 -4.72 -3.76 4.47
N PHE A 59 -4.31 -3.96 5.73
CA PHE A 59 -3.01 -4.54 6.08
C PHE A 59 -2.91 -6.01 5.62
N THR A 60 -3.96 -6.80 5.84
CA THR A 60 -4.06 -8.20 5.39
C THR A 60 -4.07 -8.30 3.87
N LYS A 61 -4.80 -7.40 3.19
CA LYS A 61 -4.81 -7.33 1.72
C LYS A 61 -3.42 -7.00 1.18
N ALA A 62 -2.74 -6.01 1.75
CA ALA A 62 -1.36 -5.67 1.39
C ALA A 62 -0.41 -6.86 1.61
N CYS A 63 -0.51 -7.58 2.73
CA CYS A 63 0.27 -8.79 3.00
C CYS A 63 0.09 -9.85 1.88
N LYS A 64 -1.16 -10.18 1.54
CA LYS A 64 -1.45 -11.13 0.45
C LYS A 64 -0.91 -10.67 -0.90
N SER A 65 -1.07 -9.38 -1.22
CA SER A 65 -0.52 -8.80 -2.44
C SER A 65 1.01 -8.85 -2.48
N LEU A 66 1.69 -8.59 -1.35
CA LEU A 66 3.16 -8.68 -1.26
C LEU A 66 3.68 -10.10 -1.41
N ILE A 67 2.96 -11.11 -0.89
CA ILE A 67 3.26 -12.53 -1.14
C ILE A 67 3.20 -12.83 -2.64
N ALA A 68 2.12 -12.40 -3.31
CA ALA A 68 1.98 -12.58 -4.75
C ALA A 68 3.09 -11.85 -5.54
N VAL A 69 3.45 -10.63 -5.14
CA VAL A 69 4.56 -9.87 -5.72
C VAL A 69 5.88 -10.62 -5.57
N SER A 70 6.20 -11.17 -4.40
CA SER A 70 7.44 -11.93 -4.20
C SER A 70 7.50 -13.15 -5.13
N LEU A 71 6.39 -13.91 -5.23
CA LEU A 71 6.29 -15.04 -6.15
C LEU A 71 6.49 -14.64 -7.62
N LEU A 72 5.89 -13.53 -8.06
CA LEU A 72 6.07 -13.04 -9.43
C LEU A 72 7.51 -12.60 -9.71
N LEU A 73 8.14 -11.91 -8.76
CA LEU A 73 9.55 -11.49 -8.87
C LEU A 73 10.52 -12.67 -8.90
N ASP A 74 10.19 -13.79 -8.25
CA ASP A 74 10.97 -15.02 -8.32
C ASP A 74 10.76 -15.80 -9.61
N ASN A 75 9.57 -15.67 -10.21
CA ASN A 75 9.24 -16.26 -11.51
C ASN A 75 9.53 -15.33 -12.70
N ARG A 76 10.30 -14.25 -12.50
CA ARG A 76 10.71 -13.30 -13.55
C ARG A 76 9.52 -12.62 -14.25
N LEU A 77 8.48 -12.26 -13.49
CA LEU A 77 7.29 -11.53 -13.95
C LEU A 77 7.16 -10.15 -13.26
N PRO A 78 8.13 -9.24 -13.42
CA PRO A 78 8.15 -7.96 -12.72
C PRO A 78 7.03 -6.99 -13.17
N GLU A 79 6.57 -7.07 -14.41
CA GLU A 79 5.48 -6.23 -14.92
C GLU A 79 4.16 -6.55 -14.22
N ASP A 80 3.82 -7.84 -14.07
CA ASP A 80 2.66 -8.29 -13.31
C ASP A 80 2.80 -7.93 -11.81
N ALA A 81 4.03 -7.99 -11.28
CA ALA A 81 4.29 -7.55 -9.92
C ALA A 81 3.97 -6.05 -9.75
N MET A 82 4.29 -5.20 -10.72
CA MET A 82 3.95 -3.77 -10.70
C MET A 82 2.44 -3.51 -10.75
N ILE A 83 1.68 -4.31 -11.49
CA ILE A 83 0.21 -4.26 -11.47
C ILE A 83 -0.31 -4.50 -10.05
N ILE A 84 0.20 -5.53 -9.37
CA ILE A 84 -0.23 -5.85 -8.00
C ILE A 84 0.26 -4.79 -7.00
N LEU A 85 1.47 -4.24 -7.18
CA LEU A 85 2.02 -3.20 -6.31
C LEU A 85 1.17 -1.94 -6.28
N ARG A 86 0.43 -1.63 -7.35
CA ARG A 86 -0.59 -0.57 -7.32
C ARG A 86 -1.59 -0.81 -6.18
N SER A 87 -2.11 -2.03 -6.04
CA SER A 87 -3.07 -2.37 -4.98
C SER A 87 -2.46 -2.28 -3.56
N VAL A 88 -1.16 -2.58 -3.42
CA VAL A 88 -0.41 -2.42 -2.17
C VAL A 88 -0.32 -0.94 -1.82
N TYR A 89 0.01 -0.09 -2.79
CA TYR A 89 0.07 1.35 -2.58
C TYR A 89 -1.29 1.97 -2.23
N GLU A 90 -2.37 1.53 -2.88
CA GLU A 90 -3.72 1.99 -2.51
C GLU A 90 -4.03 1.59 -1.05
N SER A 91 -3.68 0.37 -0.64
CA SER A 91 -3.86 -0.09 0.75
C SER A 91 -3.08 0.77 1.75
N TYR A 92 -1.85 1.18 1.42
CA TYR A 92 -1.08 2.15 2.21
C TYR A 92 -1.84 3.47 2.40
N LEU A 93 -2.32 4.07 1.30
CA LEU A 93 -3.02 5.35 1.36
C LEU A 93 -4.33 5.26 2.16
N HIS A 94 -5.06 4.15 2.03
CA HIS A 94 -6.25 3.90 2.84
C HIS A 94 -5.93 3.83 4.34
N ILE A 95 -4.87 3.11 4.74
CA ILE A 95 -4.44 3.00 6.13
C ILE A 95 -4.10 4.39 6.68
N VAL A 96 -3.23 5.13 6.00
CA VAL A 96 -2.81 6.47 6.45
C VAL A 96 -4.00 7.42 6.55
N TYR A 97 -4.87 7.43 5.53
CA TYR A 97 -6.02 8.33 5.49
C TYR A 97 -7.01 8.05 6.61
N ILE A 98 -7.36 6.78 6.85
CA ILE A 98 -8.34 6.39 7.88
C ILE A 98 -7.82 6.62 9.28
N LEU A 99 -6.54 6.32 9.55
CA LEU A 99 -5.93 6.63 10.84
C LEU A 99 -5.94 8.13 11.15
N GLN A 100 -5.87 8.99 10.12
CA GLN A 100 -5.93 10.44 10.26
C GLN A 100 -7.36 10.99 10.28
N ASN A 101 -8.31 10.29 9.65
CA ASN A 101 -9.69 10.74 9.44
C ASN A 101 -10.71 9.64 9.81
N PRO A 102 -10.75 9.16 11.07
CA PRO A 102 -11.55 7.99 11.45
C PRO A 102 -13.06 8.18 11.24
N LYS A 103 -13.54 9.44 11.30
CA LYS A 103 -14.94 9.81 11.02
C LYS A 103 -15.39 9.52 9.58
N GLN A 104 -14.44 9.28 8.66
CA GLN A 104 -14.74 8.98 7.27
C GLN A 104 -14.93 7.47 7.01
N ILE A 105 -14.88 6.62 8.04
CA ILE A 105 -14.92 5.16 7.88
C ILE A 105 -16.18 4.67 7.15
N ASP A 106 -17.31 5.35 7.34
CA ASP A 106 -18.59 4.99 6.70
C ASP A 106 -18.53 5.09 5.17
N GLU A 107 -17.67 5.95 4.61
CA GLU A 107 -17.44 6.06 3.16
C GLU A 107 -16.79 4.80 2.59
N PHE A 108 -16.02 4.07 3.40
CA PHE A 108 -15.28 2.88 2.97
C PHE A 108 -16.01 1.58 3.31
N VAL A 109 -16.79 1.56 4.38
CA VAL A 109 -17.44 0.35 4.89
C VAL A 109 -18.95 0.45 4.71
N GLN A 110 -19.62 1.30 5.49
CA GLN A 110 -21.08 1.32 5.59
C GLN A 110 -21.76 1.57 4.24
N LYS A 111 -21.32 2.58 3.50
CA LYS A 111 -21.92 2.90 2.19
C LYS A 111 -21.68 1.82 1.15
N LYS A 112 -20.51 1.17 1.18
CA LYS A 112 -20.19 0.05 0.27
C LYS A 112 -21.05 -1.18 0.56
N ILE A 113 -21.15 -1.55 1.84
CA ILE A 113 -22.00 -2.66 2.27
C ILE A 113 -23.46 -2.35 1.97
N GLY A 114 -23.94 -1.15 2.31
CA GLY A 114 -25.33 -0.78 2.08
C GLY A 114 -25.70 -0.69 0.59
N LEU A 115 -24.78 -0.32 -0.29
CA LEU A 115 -24.99 -0.45 -1.74
C LEU A 115 -25.15 -1.91 -2.17
N TYR A 116 -24.34 -2.81 -1.61
CA TYR A 116 -24.40 -4.24 -1.91
C TYR A 116 -25.66 -4.91 -1.37
N THR A 117 -26.10 -4.54 -0.16
CA THR A 117 -27.31 -5.09 0.47
C THR A 117 -28.61 -4.40 0.03
N GLY A 118 -28.50 -3.31 -0.73
CA GLY A 118 -29.64 -2.56 -1.25
C GLY A 118 -30.21 -1.50 -0.30
N ARG A 119 -29.61 -1.29 0.88
CA ARG A 119 -29.93 -0.16 1.78
C ARG A 119 -29.65 1.18 1.11
N PHE A 120 -28.52 1.31 0.42
CA PHE A 120 -28.20 2.48 -0.40
C PHE A 120 -28.40 2.19 -1.88
N LYS A 121 -28.69 3.23 -2.65
CA LYS A 121 -28.74 3.19 -4.12
C LYS A 121 -28.05 4.41 -4.71
N HIS A 122 -27.63 4.33 -5.97
CA HIS A 122 -27.20 5.53 -6.69
C HIS A 122 -28.43 6.30 -7.18
N PRO A 123 -28.55 7.61 -6.89
CA PRO A 123 -29.63 8.40 -7.45
C PRO A 123 -29.49 8.49 -8.96
N VAL A 124 -30.63 8.68 -9.63
CA VAL A 124 -30.71 8.79 -11.09
C VAL A 124 -31.00 10.25 -11.44
N SER A 125 -30.15 10.82 -12.29
CA SER A 125 -30.34 12.18 -12.81
C SER A 125 -31.62 12.30 -13.63
N LYS A 126 -32.08 13.54 -13.87
CA LYS A 126 -33.23 13.81 -14.75
C LYS A 126 -33.10 13.21 -16.16
N LYS A 127 -31.87 12.91 -16.61
CA LYS A 127 -31.56 12.30 -17.91
C LYS A 127 -31.47 10.77 -17.87
N GLY A 128 -31.78 10.12 -16.75
CA GLY A 128 -31.71 8.67 -16.60
C GLY A 128 -30.32 8.12 -16.24
N ASN A 129 -29.28 8.97 -16.13
CA ASN A 129 -27.93 8.52 -15.78
C ASN A 129 -27.77 8.35 -14.27
N LYS A 130 -27.15 7.25 -13.84
CA LYS A 130 -26.75 7.02 -12.44
C LYS A 130 -25.69 8.03 -12.01
N MET A 131 -25.87 8.63 -10.85
CA MET A 131 -24.89 9.51 -10.22
C MET A 131 -23.99 8.68 -9.31
N SER A 132 -22.91 8.11 -9.87
CA SER A 132 -22.03 7.16 -9.19
C SER A 132 -21.24 7.77 -8.01
N ASN A 133 -21.18 9.10 -7.93
CA ASN A 133 -20.52 9.85 -6.86
C ASN A 133 -21.46 10.19 -5.69
N GLN A 134 -22.69 9.67 -5.69
CA GLN A 134 -23.68 9.90 -4.64
C GLN A 134 -24.39 8.61 -4.27
N VAL A 135 -24.86 8.54 -3.04
CA VAL A 135 -25.79 7.50 -2.58
C VAL A 135 -27.02 8.14 -1.96
N ILE A 136 -28.16 7.47 -2.14
CA ILE A 136 -29.41 7.77 -1.45
C ILE A 136 -29.75 6.61 -0.50
N ASP A 137 -30.06 6.92 0.76
CA ASP A 137 -30.58 5.94 1.72
C ASP A 137 -32.02 5.57 1.33
N SER A 138 -32.30 4.27 1.20
CA SER A 138 -33.61 3.79 0.77
C SER A 138 -34.70 3.96 1.83
N GLU A 139 -34.34 4.09 3.10
CA GLU A 139 -35.28 4.28 4.21
C GLU A 139 -35.56 5.77 4.45
N THR A 140 -34.52 6.60 4.50
CA THR A 140 -34.67 8.03 4.85
C THR A 140 -34.79 8.94 3.64
N GLY A 141 -34.36 8.50 2.46
CA GLY A 141 -34.28 9.33 1.25
C GLY A 141 -33.13 10.35 1.27
N GLU A 142 -32.27 10.32 2.30
CA GLU A 142 -31.14 11.26 2.42
C GLU A 142 -30.08 10.97 1.36
N ILE A 143 -29.62 12.03 0.68
CA ILE A 143 -28.56 11.95 -0.33
C ILE A 143 -27.25 12.42 0.28
N SER A 144 -26.19 11.62 0.12
CA SER A 144 -24.83 11.99 0.50
C SER A 144 -23.83 11.66 -0.60
N ASN A 145 -22.64 12.26 -0.53
CA ASN A 145 -21.54 11.93 -1.43
C ASN A 145 -21.11 10.47 -1.23
N TYR A 146 -20.56 9.85 -2.28
CA TYR A 146 -20.05 8.49 -2.23
C TYR A 146 -18.76 8.36 -3.02
N GLY A 147 -17.84 7.60 -2.44
CA GLY A 147 -16.55 7.31 -3.03
C GLY A 147 -15.53 8.38 -2.69
N ILE A 148 -14.43 7.93 -2.09
CA ILE A 148 -13.25 8.76 -1.87
C ILE A 148 -12.25 8.44 -2.98
N GLY A 149 -11.96 9.45 -3.80
CA GLY A 149 -10.99 9.33 -4.89
C GLY A 149 -9.55 9.27 -4.38
N MET A 150 -8.65 8.76 -5.22
CA MET A 150 -7.23 8.62 -4.87
C MET A 150 -6.59 9.96 -4.45
N SER A 151 -6.92 11.04 -5.16
CA SER A 151 -6.45 12.38 -4.80
C SER A 151 -6.85 12.74 -3.36
N THR A 152 -8.11 12.49 -2.96
CA THR A 152 -8.57 12.78 -1.60
C THR A 152 -7.80 11.98 -0.54
N LEU A 153 -7.47 10.71 -0.82
CA LEU A 153 -6.63 9.90 0.08
C LEU A 153 -5.25 10.53 0.27
N VAL A 154 -4.62 10.96 -0.82
CA VAL A 154 -3.28 11.56 -0.83
C VAL A 154 -3.27 12.91 -0.10
N TYR A 155 -4.23 13.79 -0.41
CA TYR A 155 -4.34 15.10 0.23
C TYR A 155 -4.74 15.02 1.71
N GLY A 156 -5.38 13.92 2.12
CA GLY A 156 -5.69 13.64 3.52
C GLY A 156 -4.58 12.90 4.27
N SER A 157 -3.43 12.64 3.64
CA SER A 157 -2.28 12.03 4.31
C SER A 157 -1.67 12.97 5.35
N LYS A 158 -1.18 12.39 6.44
CA LYS A 158 -0.41 13.09 7.48
C LYS A 158 1.05 13.34 7.07
N TYR A 159 1.50 12.75 5.96
CA TYR A 159 2.86 12.83 5.46
C TYR A 159 2.96 13.83 4.32
N GLN A 160 3.87 14.79 4.46
CA GLN A 160 4.01 15.87 3.50
C GLN A 160 4.35 15.35 2.11
N PHE A 161 5.27 14.38 2.03
CA PHE A 161 5.83 13.91 0.76
C PHE A 161 5.01 12.82 0.06
N ASP A 162 3.88 12.39 0.63
CA ASP A 162 3.03 11.40 -0.02
C ASP A 162 2.45 11.92 -1.34
N LYS A 163 2.20 13.23 -1.44
CA LYS A 163 1.69 13.86 -2.66
C LYS A 163 2.72 13.84 -3.79
N GLU A 164 3.95 14.20 -3.49
CA GLU A 164 5.06 14.26 -4.44
C GLU A 164 5.48 12.86 -4.89
N VAL A 165 5.43 11.87 -4.00
CA VAL A 165 5.62 10.47 -4.37
C VAL A 165 4.45 9.96 -5.21
N HIS A 166 3.21 10.34 -4.86
CA HIS A 166 2.01 9.94 -5.60
C HIS A 166 2.06 10.36 -7.07
N THR A 167 2.48 11.60 -7.35
CA THR A 167 2.53 12.16 -8.71
C THR A 167 3.45 11.41 -9.67
N VAL A 168 4.34 10.57 -9.15
CA VAL A 168 5.22 9.74 -9.98
C VAL A 168 4.84 8.26 -9.88
N MET A 169 4.76 7.73 -8.65
CA MET A 169 4.62 6.30 -8.45
C MET A 169 3.25 5.78 -8.91
N PHE A 170 2.16 6.53 -8.69
CA PHE A 170 0.82 6.07 -9.08
C PHE A 170 0.63 6.03 -10.59
N PRO A 171 1.00 7.07 -11.37
CA PRO A 171 1.01 6.98 -12.83
C PRO A 171 1.86 5.81 -13.33
N PHE A 172 3.11 5.69 -12.85
CA PHE A 172 4.01 4.62 -13.26
C PHE A 172 3.42 3.22 -13.05
N LEU A 173 2.91 2.90 -11.86
CA LEU A 173 2.27 1.61 -11.59
C LEU A 173 0.98 1.41 -12.42
N SER A 174 0.27 2.51 -12.73
CA SER A 174 -0.95 2.46 -13.56
C SER A 174 -0.66 2.20 -15.04
N GLU A 175 0.52 2.58 -15.55
CA GLU A 175 0.96 2.27 -16.91
C GLU A 175 1.05 0.76 -17.16
N HIS A 176 1.33 -0.03 -16.13
CA HIS A 176 1.32 -1.50 -16.21
C HIS A 176 -0.09 -2.09 -16.08
N THR A 177 -1.03 -1.38 -15.45
CA THR A 177 -2.39 -1.90 -15.20
C THR A 177 -3.30 -1.77 -16.43
N HIS A 178 -3.12 -0.71 -17.21
CA HIS A 178 -3.94 -0.40 -18.37
C HIS A 178 -3.12 -0.61 -19.64
N PRO A 179 -3.74 -0.99 -20.78
CA PRO A 179 -3.05 -0.96 -22.07
C PRO A 179 -2.51 0.44 -22.36
N ASN A 180 -1.22 0.65 -22.12
CA ASN A 180 -0.54 1.93 -22.26
C ASN A 180 0.77 1.72 -23.03
N MET A 181 0.90 2.41 -24.17
CA MET A 181 2.07 2.28 -25.04
C MET A 181 3.36 2.80 -24.42
N ILE A 182 3.31 3.63 -23.38
CA ILE A 182 4.51 4.06 -22.63
C ILE A 182 5.20 2.83 -22.01
N ALA A 183 4.43 1.91 -21.42
CA ALA A 183 4.97 0.70 -20.81
C ALA A 183 5.41 -0.37 -21.83
N SER A 184 5.15 -0.17 -23.14
CA SER A 184 5.47 -1.16 -24.18
C SER A 184 6.96 -1.52 -24.25
N GLY A 185 7.86 -0.61 -23.86
CA GLY A 185 9.30 -0.88 -23.75
C GLY A 185 9.65 -2.03 -22.82
N ASN A 186 8.84 -2.26 -21.78
CA ASN A 186 9.08 -3.32 -20.81
C ASN A 186 8.75 -4.71 -21.35
N TYR A 187 8.05 -4.78 -22.49
CA TYR A 187 7.66 -6.01 -23.15
C TYR A 187 8.41 -6.22 -24.47
N ARG A 188 9.52 -5.50 -24.71
CA ARG A 188 10.29 -5.60 -25.94
C ARG A 188 11.69 -6.17 -25.71
N GLU A 189 12.10 -7.08 -26.59
CA GLU A 189 13.46 -7.58 -26.75
C GLU A 189 14.15 -6.76 -27.86
N ASP A 190 15.39 -6.33 -27.58
CA ASP A 190 16.21 -5.48 -28.47
C ASP A 190 15.46 -4.24 -29.01
N ASP A 191 14.52 -3.69 -28.22
CA ASP A 191 13.62 -2.58 -28.57
C ASP A 191 12.71 -2.80 -29.79
N ILE A 192 12.73 -3.98 -30.40
CA ILE A 192 12.08 -4.27 -31.68
C ILE A 192 10.93 -5.26 -31.53
N TYR A 193 11.17 -6.41 -30.89
CA TYR A 193 10.21 -7.52 -30.87
C TYR A 193 9.50 -7.61 -29.54
N TYR A 194 8.19 -7.86 -29.54
CA TYR A 194 7.50 -8.15 -28.29
C TYR A 194 7.92 -9.51 -27.74
N SER A 195 8.23 -9.55 -26.44
CA SER A 195 8.58 -10.74 -25.68
C SER A 195 7.76 -10.79 -24.39
N TYR A 196 7.42 -12.00 -23.98
CA TYR A 196 6.72 -12.27 -22.72
C TYR A 196 7.60 -13.00 -21.70
N TRP A 197 8.87 -13.20 -22.04
CA TRP A 197 9.84 -13.94 -21.22
C TRP A 197 10.89 -13.02 -20.59
N GLU A 198 11.10 -11.85 -21.21
CA GLU A 198 12.04 -10.86 -20.73
C GLU A 198 11.55 -10.23 -19.43
N ALA A 199 12.48 -10.02 -18.50
CA ALA A 199 12.17 -9.57 -17.14
C ALA A 199 12.73 -8.16 -16.92
N SER A 200 12.09 -7.17 -17.53
CA SER A 200 12.50 -5.78 -17.40
C SER A 200 12.19 -5.24 -16.01
N ASN A 201 12.95 -4.24 -15.53
CA ASN A 201 12.64 -3.54 -14.28
C ASN A 201 12.51 -4.42 -13.01
N THR A 202 13.10 -5.62 -12.99
CA THR A 202 13.07 -6.51 -11.81
C THR A 202 13.59 -5.79 -10.55
N LEU A 203 14.68 -5.03 -10.68
CA LEU A 203 15.24 -4.25 -9.58
C LEU A 203 14.28 -3.15 -9.09
N GLN A 204 13.67 -2.41 -10.02
CA GLN A 204 12.73 -1.33 -9.71
C GLN A 204 11.44 -1.87 -9.05
N SER A 205 10.91 -2.98 -9.56
CA SER A 205 9.74 -3.66 -9.00
C SER A 205 10.01 -4.17 -7.57
N THR A 206 11.19 -4.76 -7.35
CA THR A 206 11.61 -5.21 -6.01
C THR A 206 11.81 -4.01 -5.07
N PHE A 207 12.37 -2.90 -5.56
CA PHE A 207 12.47 -1.65 -4.81
C PHE A 207 11.10 -1.14 -4.37
N PHE A 208 10.13 -1.06 -5.29
CA PHE A 208 8.78 -0.61 -4.95
C PHE A 208 8.10 -1.53 -3.92
N ALA A 209 8.28 -2.84 -4.04
CA ALA A 209 7.78 -3.80 -3.06
C ALA A 209 8.32 -3.53 -1.66
N VAL A 210 9.65 -3.39 -1.52
CA VAL A 210 10.30 -3.07 -0.23
C VAL A 210 9.92 -1.68 0.26
N TYR A 211 9.80 -0.70 -0.63
CA TYR A 211 9.43 0.66 -0.25
C TYR A 211 8.01 0.70 0.34
N LEU A 212 7.03 0.16 -0.38
CA LEU A 212 5.63 0.14 0.04
C LEU A 212 5.39 -0.71 1.29
N SER A 213 6.00 -1.90 1.38
CA SER A 213 5.94 -2.72 2.59
C SER A 213 6.52 -1.99 3.80
N THR A 214 7.62 -1.23 3.62
CA THR A 214 8.24 -0.43 4.68
C THR A 214 7.34 0.71 5.15
N LEU A 215 6.65 1.39 4.22
CA LEU A 215 5.69 2.43 4.57
C LEU A 215 4.53 1.87 5.40
N ILE A 216 3.93 0.76 4.96
CA ILE A 216 2.79 0.14 5.66
C ILE A 216 3.22 -0.44 7.02
N LEU A 217 4.37 -1.12 7.11
CA LEU A 217 4.89 -1.61 8.39
C LEU A 217 5.14 -0.48 9.39
N SER A 218 5.52 0.70 8.91
CA SER A 218 5.68 1.85 9.80
C SER A 218 4.35 2.28 10.42
N GLU A 219 3.23 2.15 9.70
CA GLU A 219 1.90 2.44 10.25
C GLU A 219 1.46 1.41 11.29
N ALA A 220 1.91 0.15 11.21
CA ALA A 220 1.63 -0.84 12.24
C ALA A 220 2.16 -0.44 13.62
N LEU A 221 3.20 0.42 13.69
CA LEU A 221 3.72 0.96 14.95
C LEU A 221 2.74 1.88 15.68
N THR A 222 1.65 2.28 15.00
CA THR A 222 0.57 3.02 15.66
C THR A 222 -0.28 2.12 16.55
N PHE A 223 -0.28 0.79 16.31
CA PHE A 223 -1.10 -0.17 17.04
C PHE A 223 -0.60 -0.32 18.48
N GLU A 224 -1.53 -0.33 19.44
CA GLU A 224 -1.19 -0.48 20.84
C GLU A 224 -0.66 -1.91 21.12
N LYS A 225 0.37 -2.02 21.97
CA LYS A 225 0.93 -3.31 22.47
C LYS A 225 1.53 -4.26 21.43
N LEU A 226 1.96 -3.74 20.28
CA LEU A 226 2.68 -4.54 19.29
C LEU A 226 4.05 -4.99 19.86
N VAL A 227 4.21 -6.30 20.08
CA VAL A 227 5.38 -6.89 20.78
C VAL A 227 6.65 -6.74 19.93
N GLU A 228 6.48 -6.76 18.62
CA GLU A 228 7.51 -6.70 17.59
C GLU A 228 7.93 -5.27 17.25
N ALA A 229 7.46 -4.25 17.97
CA ALA A 229 7.69 -2.84 17.60
C ALA A 229 9.18 -2.48 17.44
N LYS A 230 10.08 -3.10 18.23
CA LYS A 230 11.53 -2.92 18.08
C LYS A 230 12.05 -3.55 16.78
N GLU A 231 11.56 -4.74 16.45
CA GLU A 231 11.94 -5.47 15.26
C GLU A 231 11.44 -4.75 14.01
N ILE A 232 10.17 -4.32 13.98
CA ILE A 232 9.63 -3.50 12.90
C ILE A 232 10.48 -2.25 12.67
N LYS A 233 10.80 -1.49 13.74
CA LYS A 233 11.65 -0.30 13.62
C LYS A 233 13.03 -0.63 13.06
N TYR A 234 13.65 -1.73 13.50
CA TYR A 234 14.94 -2.18 12.98
C TYR A 234 14.83 -2.49 11.48
N GLN A 235 13.83 -3.28 11.10
CA GLN A 235 13.58 -3.71 9.73
C GLN A 235 13.33 -2.53 8.81
N CYS A 236 12.44 -1.61 9.19
CA CYS A 236 12.19 -0.39 8.41
C CYS A 236 13.46 0.47 8.24
N ARG A 237 14.31 0.59 9.26
CA ARG A 237 15.59 1.32 9.14
C ARG A 237 16.56 0.65 8.17
N GLN A 238 16.62 -0.68 8.14
CA GLN A 238 17.47 -1.37 7.16
C GLN A 238 16.91 -1.21 5.74
N SER A 239 15.60 -1.28 5.57
CA SER A 239 14.93 -1.05 4.29
C SER A 239 15.17 0.38 3.78
N ILE A 240 15.07 1.40 4.63
CA ILE A 240 15.41 2.80 4.28
C ILE A 240 16.83 2.90 3.71
N LYS A 241 17.83 2.22 4.31
CA LYS A 241 19.20 2.23 3.79
C LYS A 241 19.31 1.61 2.40
N LEU A 242 18.58 0.52 2.14
CA LEU A 242 18.57 -0.13 0.83
C LEU A 242 17.85 0.74 -0.21
N CYS A 243 16.73 1.35 0.15
CA CYS A 243 15.99 2.28 -0.71
C CYS A 243 16.85 3.50 -1.07
N LYS A 244 17.56 4.10 -0.11
CA LYS A 244 18.51 5.19 -0.40
C LYS A 244 19.58 4.77 -1.39
N ARG A 245 20.18 3.59 -1.17
CA ARG A 245 21.18 3.05 -2.10
C ARG A 245 20.63 2.79 -3.51
N PHE A 246 19.36 2.40 -3.64
CA PHE A 246 18.71 2.30 -4.94
C PHE A 246 18.58 3.67 -5.60
N VAL A 247 18.07 4.67 -4.86
CA VAL A 247 17.93 6.05 -5.34
C VAL A 247 19.28 6.61 -5.81
N ASP A 248 20.33 6.48 -5.00
CA ASP A 248 21.70 6.95 -5.33
C ASP A 248 22.27 6.32 -6.61
N LEU A 249 21.79 5.12 -7.00
CA LEU A 249 22.23 4.43 -8.22
C LEU A 249 21.40 4.80 -9.47
N VAL A 250 20.19 5.31 -9.27
CA VAL A 250 19.24 5.66 -10.36
C VAL A 250 19.33 7.15 -10.73
N GLU A 251 20.05 7.98 -9.97
CA GLU A 251 20.32 9.41 -10.24
C GLU A 251 21.21 9.71 -11.49
N SER A 252 21.12 8.88 -12.54
CA SER A 252 21.68 9.16 -13.88
C SER A 252 20.62 9.89 -14.73
N PRO A 253 20.99 10.81 -15.66
CA PRO A 253 20.08 11.83 -16.17
C PRO A 253 19.07 11.25 -17.18
N ASP A 254 17.86 10.96 -16.73
CA ASP A 254 16.68 10.61 -17.54
C ASP A 254 15.39 10.91 -16.71
N PRO A 255 14.17 10.95 -17.28
CA PRO A 255 13.06 11.91 -17.06
C PRO A 255 12.38 11.91 -15.67
N PHE A 256 12.98 11.25 -14.69
CA PHE A 256 12.54 11.19 -13.31
C PHE A 256 13.24 12.22 -12.40
N ASP A 257 13.76 13.34 -12.91
CA ASP A 257 14.61 14.31 -12.16
C ASP A 257 14.09 14.73 -10.76
N SER A 258 12.77 14.64 -10.51
CA SER A 258 12.18 14.90 -9.18
C SER A 258 11.88 13.66 -8.33
N PHE A 259 11.76 12.47 -8.91
CA PHE A 259 11.38 11.25 -8.19
C PHE A 259 12.42 10.80 -7.15
N PRO A 260 13.73 10.73 -7.48
CA PRO A 260 14.79 10.50 -6.48
C PRO A 260 14.64 11.43 -5.28
N ASN A 261 14.50 12.74 -5.54
CA ASN A 261 14.38 13.76 -4.50
C ASN A 261 13.12 13.61 -3.64
N ASN A 262 11.97 13.31 -4.25
CA ASN A 262 10.70 13.13 -3.54
C ASN A 262 10.72 11.88 -2.65
N VAL A 263 11.23 10.76 -3.18
CA VAL A 263 11.41 9.51 -2.43
C VAL A 263 12.43 9.71 -1.32
N GLN A 264 13.57 10.34 -1.59
CA GLN A 264 14.61 10.63 -0.59
C GLN A 264 14.02 11.43 0.58
N SER A 265 13.24 12.46 0.26
CA SER A 265 12.57 13.31 1.26
C SER A 265 11.54 12.52 2.06
N ARG A 266 10.73 11.67 1.41
CA ARG A 266 9.79 10.78 2.10
C ARG A 266 10.49 9.76 3.00
N LEU A 267 11.65 9.23 2.59
CA LEU A 267 12.46 8.32 3.40
C LEU A 267 13.07 9.02 4.63
N VAL A 268 13.40 10.31 4.53
CA VAL A 268 13.83 11.13 5.68
C VAL A 268 12.66 11.33 6.65
N GLU A 269 11.50 11.74 6.16
CA GLU A 269 10.28 11.89 6.96
C GLU A 269 9.89 10.57 7.64
N LEU A 270 10.03 9.44 6.94
CA LEU A 270 9.81 8.11 7.49
C LEU A 270 10.80 7.80 8.62
N ALA A 271 12.09 8.10 8.46
CA ALA A 271 13.08 7.91 9.51
C ALA A 271 12.75 8.73 10.77
N GLU A 272 12.24 9.95 10.60
CA GLU A 272 11.72 10.77 11.70
C GLU A 272 10.45 10.21 12.33
N HIS A 273 9.53 9.67 11.53
CA HIS A 273 8.34 8.99 12.04
C HIS A 273 8.73 7.82 12.95
N LEU A 274 9.70 7.00 12.53
CA LEU A 274 10.21 5.86 13.31
C LEU A 274 10.91 6.26 14.62
N SER A 275 11.45 7.49 14.70
CA SER A 275 12.10 8.00 15.91
C SER A 275 11.09 8.51 16.95
N LYS A 276 9.91 8.97 16.51
CA LYS A 276 8.82 9.42 17.37
C LYS A 276 8.08 8.22 17.98
N ARG A 277 7.59 8.36 19.22
CA ARG A 277 6.57 7.48 19.81
C ARG A 277 5.24 8.20 19.70
N ARG A 278 4.43 7.83 18.71
CA ARG A 278 3.03 8.25 18.63
C ARG A 278 2.20 6.98 18.49
N TYR A 279 1.46 6.64 19.53
CA TYR A 279 0.45 5.59 19.47
C TYR A 279 -0.84 6.27 18.98
N ALA A 280 -1.47 5.71 17.96
CA ALA A 280 -2.86 6.03 17.64
C ALA A 280 -3.69 4.92 18.26
N TYR A 281 -4.66 5.27 19.10
CA TYR A 281 -5.41 4.28 19.85
C TYR A 281 -6.18 3.36 18.89
N LEU A 282 -5.71 2.13 18.76
CA LEU A 282 -6.51 0.99 18.33
C LEU A 282 -6.57 0.09 19.57
N LYS A 283 -7.79 -0.18 20.07
CA LYS A 283 -8.03 -0.81 21.36
C LYS A 283 -7.11 -2.02 21.58
N PRO A 284 -6.57 -2.22 22.79
CA PRO A 284 -5.77 -3.39 23.08
C PRO A 284 -6.62 -4.66 22.99
N TYR A 285 -6.11 -5.64 22.23
CA TYR A 285 -6.76 -6.91 22.02
C TYR A 285 -7.00 -7.68 23.33
N SER A 286 -8.18 -8.29 23.47
CA SER A 286 -8.42 -9.31 24.47
C SER A 286 -7.85 -10.62 23.94
N GLN A 287 -6.77 -11.12 24.57
CA GLN A 287 -6.06 -12.34 24.14
C GLN A 287 -7.05 -13.42 23.67
N ARG A 288 -6.79 -14.02 22.49
CA ARG A 288 -7.56 -15.17 22.00
C ARG A 288 -7.62 -16.16 23.15
N LYS A 289 -8.81 -16.37 23.72
CA LYS A 289 -9.02 -17.54 24.57
C LYS A 289 -8.67 -18.72 23.67
N GLN A 290 -7.62 -19.45 24.01
CA GLN A 290 -7.33 -20.70 23.34
C GLN A 290 -8.62 -21.51 23.36
N VAL A 291 -9.20 -21.71 22.19
CA VAL A 291 -10.31 -22.63 22.03
C VAL A 291 -9.68 -23.98 22.32
N SER A 292 -9.95 -24.49 23.53
CA SER A 292 -9.60 -25.85 23.88
C SER A 292 -10.32 -26.73 22.86
N THR A 293 -9.52 -27.44 22.07
CA THR A 293 -9.98 -28.47 21.16
C THR A 293 -10.35 -29.71 21.94
#